data_AF-A0A651E452-F1
#
_entry.id   AF-A0A651E452-F1
#
_cell.length_a   1.000
_cell.length_b   1.000
_cell.length_c   1.000
_cell.angle_alpha   90.00
_cell.angle_beta   90.00
_cell.angle_gamma   90.00
#
_symmetry.space_group_name_H-M   'P 1'
#
loop_
_entity.id
_entity.type
_entity.pdbx_description
1 polymer ?
#
loop_
_entity_poly.entity_id
_entity_poly.type
_entity_poly.pdbx_seq_one_letter_code
_entity_poly.pdbx_strand_id
1 'polypeptide(L)' 'MVMCREATTLMSQKLDRPLTRRESFTLRLHTIICGPCKRCQEQFQLLHGIGDQLL' A
#
# COMPACT_ATOMS: atom_id res chain seq x y z
N MET A 1 8.84 -7.47 10.55
CA MET A 1 7.38 -7.33 10.49
C MET A 1 7.03 -5.92 10.96
N VAL A 2 6.06 -5.27 10.29
CA VAL A 2 5.44 -4.01 10.74
C VAL A 2 4.00 -4.28 11.14
N MET A 3 3.42 -3.40 11.94
CA MET A 3 2.02 -3.51 12.34
C MET A 3 1.11 -3.22 11.14
N CYS A 4 -0.08 -3.83 11.09
CA CYS A 4 -1.05 -3.60 10.00
C CYS A 4 -1.35 -2.11 9.81
N ARG A 5 -1.42 -1.33 10.90
CA ARG A 5 -1.61 0.13 10.87
C ARG A 5 -0.48 0.85 10.12
N GLU A 6 0.77 0.47 10.37
CA GLU A 6 1.92 1.06 9.68
C GLU A 6 1.94 0.65 8.20
N ALA A 7 1.57 -0.61 7.90
CA ALA A 7 1.44 -1.07 6.53
C ALA A 7 0.39 -0.25 5.76
N THR A 8 -0.79 -0.02 6.33
CA THR A 8 -1.83 0.83 5.70
C THR A 8 -1.38 2.28 5.55
N THR A 9 -0.63 2.82 6.51
CA THR A 9 -0.04 4.17 6.38
C THR A 9 0.93 4.24 5.20
N LEU A 10 1.81 3.24 5.04
CA LEU A 10 2.72 3.17 3.89
C LEU A 10 1.98 2.98 2.57
N MET A 11 0.86 2.24 2.55
CA MET A 11 0.02 2.12 1.35
C MET A 11 -0.53 3.47 0.91
N SER A 12 -1.09 4.26 1.85
CA SER A 12 -1.58 5.61 1.55
C SER A 12 -0.45 6.51 1.08
N GLN A 13 0.67 6.55 1.81
CA GLN A 13 1.81 7.40 1.45
C GLN A 13 2.40 7.06 0.07
N LYS A 14 2.29 5.81 -0.38
CA LYS A 14 2.74 5.40 -1.71
C LYS A 14 1.94 6.07 -2.84
N LEU A 15 0.70 6.49 -2.58
CA LEU A 15 -0.13 7.21 -3.55
C LEU A 15 0.30 8.68 -3.66
N ASP A 16 0.74 9.28 -2.55
CA ASP A 16 1.14 10.70 -2.51
C ASP A 16 2.62 10.91 -2.85
N ARG A 17 3.48 9.94 -2.52
CA ARG A 17 4.93 10.02 -2.70
C ARG A 17 5.56 8.66 -3.03
N PRO A 18 6.72 8.64 -3.70
CA PRO A 18 7.52 7.43 -3.75
C PRO A 18 7.96 7.01 -2.34
N LEU A 19 7.81 5.73 -2.05
CA LEU A 19 8.37 5.11 -0.85
C LEU A 19 9.87 4.91 -1.01
N THR A 20 10.62 5.00 0.10
CA THR A 20 12.01 4.57 0.14
C THR A 20 12.12 3.08 -0.15
N ARG A 21 13.32 2.61 -0.54
CA ARG A 21 13.55 1.18 -0.82
C ARG A 21 13.22 0.30 0.39
N ARG A 22 13.54 0.77 1.60
CA ARG A 22 13.26 0.04 2.85
C ARG A 22 11.77 -0.03 3.16
N GLU A 23 11.04 1.08 3.01
CA GLU A 23 9.58 1.13 3.17
C GLU A 23 8.89 0.19 2.18
N SER A 24 9.28 0.27 0.90
CA SER A 24 8.73 -0.57 -0.17
C SER A 24 8.95 -2.05 0.10
N PHE A 25 10.17 -2.44 0.50
CA PHE A 25 10.50 -3.83 0.84
C PHE A 25 9.69 -4.33 2.04
N THR A 26 9.61 -3.51 3.09
CA THR A 26 8.89 -3.85 4.32
C THR A 26 7.39 -4.05 4.07
N LEU A 27 6.79 -3.14 3.29
CA LEU A 27 5.38 -3.23 2.90
C LEU A 27 5.11 -4.47 2.03
N ARG A 28 6.00 -4.77 1.08
CA ARG A 28 5.90 -5.97 0.22
C ARG A 28 5.95 -7.26 1.04
N LEU A 29 6.86 -7.36 2.01
CA LEU A 29 6.92 -8.54 2.87
C LEU A 29 5.66 -8.71 3.71
N HIS A 30 5.13 -7.63 4.28
CA HIS A 30 3.91 -7.69 5.11
C HIS A 30 2.68 -8.12 4.30
N THR A 31 2.53 -7.65 3.07
CA THR A 31 1.37 -7.94 2.21
C THR A 31 1.38 -9.37 1.66
N ILE A 32 2.55 -10.02 1.57
CA ILE A 32 2.64 -11.45 1.23
C ILE A 32 2.07 -12.34 2.34
N ILE A 33 2.27 -11.96 3.61
CA ILE A 33 1.91 -12.78 4.77
C ILE A 33 0.55 -12.42 5.39
N CYS A 34 0.07 -11.19 5.18
CA CYS A 34 -1.16 -10.69 5.76
C CYS A 34 -2.24 -10.53 4.68
N GLY A 35 -3.14 -11.51 4.60
CA GLY A 35 -4.26 -11.51 3.65
C GLY A 35 -5.14 -10.26 3.70
N PRO A 36 -5.53 -9.73 4.88
CA PRO A 36 -6.27 -8.47 4.97
C PRO A 36 -5.51 -7.27 4.37
N CYS A 37 -4.21 -7.14 4.66
CA CYS A 37 -3.40 -6.05 4.12
C CYS A 37 -3.17 -6.19 2.61
N LYS A 38 -3.07 -7.42 2.07
CA LYS A 38 -3.05 -7.66 0.63
C LYS A 38 -4.30 -7.10 -0.06
N ARG A 39 -5.49 -7.47 0.45
CA ARG A 39 -6.77 -6.97 -0.09
C ARG A 39 -6.92 -5.45 0.04
N CYS A 40 -6.46 -4.89 1.16
CA CYS A 40 -6.47 -3.46 1.37
C CYS A 40 -5.58 -2.74 0.34
N GLN A 41 -4.38 -3.25 0.06
CA GLN A 41 -3.51 -2.70 -0.98
C GLN A 41 -4.17 -2.74 -2.37
N GLU A 42 -4.84 -3.83 -2.72
CA GLU A 42 -5.59 -3.96 -3.99
C GLU A 42 -6.72 -2.91 -4.08
N GLN A 43 -7.42 -2.63 -2.97
CA GLN A 43 -8.44 -1.57 -2.91
C GLN A 43 -7.84 -0.18 -3.11
N PHE A 44 -6.71 0.14 -2.46
CA PHE A 44 -6.03 1.43 -2.67
C PHE A 44 -5.63 1.63 -4.14
N GLN A 45 -5.12 0.58 -4.80
CA GLN A 45 -4.76 0.63 -6.22
C GLN A 45 -5.98 0.82 -7.13
N LEU A 46 -7.09 0.15 -6.83
CA LEU A 46 -8.34 0.32 -7.56
C LEU A 46 -8.85 1.77 -7.47
N LEU A 47 -8.91 2.32 -6.25
CA LEU A 47 -9.38 3.69 -6.03
C LEU A 47 -8.48 4.72 -6.72
N HIS A 48 -7.16 4.55 -6.64
CA HIS A 48 -6.21 5.42 -7.30
C HIS A 48 -6.35 5.39 -8.83
N GLY A 49 -6.47 4.18 -9.41
CA GLY A 49 -6.66 4.04 -10.86
C GLY A 49 -7.97 4.64 -11.37
N ILE A 50 -9.05 4.58 -10.57
CA ILE A 50 -10.31 5.27 -10.90
C ILE A 50 -10.11 6.79 -10.89
N GLY A 51 -9.38 7.33 -9.89
CA GLY A 51 -9.07 8.75 -9.80
C GLY A 51 -8.28 9.27 -11.00
N ASP A 52 -7.29 8.51 -11.46
CA ASP A 52 -6.48 8.86 -12.64
C ASP A 52 -7.29 8.87 -13.95
N GLN A 53 -8.39 8.11 -14.04
CA GLN A 53 -9.22 8.05 -15.25
C GLN A 53 -10.24 9.20 -15.35
N LEU A 54 -10.53 9.87 -14.23
CA LEU A 54 -11.53 10.95 -14.15
C LEU A 54 -10.94 12.36 -14.36
N LEU A 55 -9.61 12.48 -14.43
CA LEU A 55 -8.86 13.72 -14.70
C LEU A 55 -8.26 13.70 -16.11
#